data_AF-A0A2C9KPX7-F1
#
_entry.id   AF-A0A2C9KPX7-F1
#
_cell.length_a   1.000
_cell.length_b   1.000
_cell.length_c   1.000
_cell.angle_alpha   90.00
_cell.angle_beta   90.00
_cell.angle_gamma   90.00
#
_symmetry.space_group_name_H-M   'P 1'
#
loop_
_entity.id
_entity.type
_entity.pdbx_description
1 polymer ?
#
loop_
_entity_poly.entity_id
_entity_poly.type
_entity_poly.pdbx_seq_one_letter_code
_entity_poly.pdbx_strand_id
1 'polypeptide(L)'
;MNPLLIFHILKRPFWSLFGDFSINDIDTDVKECTTDSAIYDSYTELRCPSKSGTYLVPALMGIYVIIVDILLFNLLIALFNADIIQIEKKASQIWHHQTLSFTFEHIKMICLPPPFTVLMPVLLYLQKKDDPNSPFVKEEKDRDKMIKLANIEKQQRDICIEEMENKE
;
A
#
# COMPACT_ATOMS: atom_id res chain seq x y z
N MET A 1 23.84 -25.59 20.70
CA MET A 1 22.99 -25.58 19.50
C MET A 1 23.54 -24.50 18.57
N ASN A 2 24.07 -24.88 17.41
CA ASN A 2 24.80 -23.95 16.54
C ASN A 2 23.82 -22.93 15.93
N PRO A 3 24.07 -21.61 16.02
CA PRO A 3 23.16 -20.57 15.49
C PRO A 3 22.97 -20.68 13.97
N LEU A 4 23.98 -21.18 13.28
CA LEU A 4 23.96 -21.42 11.83
C LEU A 4 22.94 -22.50 11.42
N LEU A 5 22.73 -23.52 12.26
CA LEU A 5 21.72 -24.56 12.01
C LEU A 5 20.29 -23.98 12.09
N ILE A 6 20.03 -23.13 13.08
CA ILE A 6 18.71 -22.50 13.25
C ILE A 6 18.38 -21.63 12.03
N PHE A 7 19.34 -20.84 11.56
CA PHE A 7 19.16 -20.01 10.38
C PHE A 7 18.81 -20.84 9.13
N HIS A 8 19.51 -21.95 8.88
CA HIS A 8 19.23 -22.79 7.73
C HIS A 8 17.90 -23.56 7.83
N ILE A 9 17.50 -23.98 9.03
CA ILE A 9 16.21 -24.63 9.27
C ILE A 9 15.05 -23.68 8.99
N LEU A 10 15.17 -22.39 9.34
CA LEU A 10 14.12 -21.39 9.09
C LEU A 10 14.14 -20.86 7.65
N LYS A 11 15.32 -20.77 7.03
CA LYS A 11 15.48 -20.28 5.65
C LYS A 11 14.72 -21.16 4.65
N ARG A 12 14.79 -22.48 4.76
CA ARG A 12 14.16 -23.42 3.82
C ARG A 12 12.64 -23.27 3.70
N PRO A 13 11.84 -23.34 4.79
CA PRO A 13 10.39 -23.18 4.70
C PRO A 13 9.98 -21.76 4.30
N PHE A 14 10.81 -20.74 4.55
CA PHE A 14 10.56 -19.37 4.09
C PHE A 14 10.61 -19.26 2.56
N TRP A 15 11.68 -19.72 1.92
CA TRP A 15 11.80 -19.68 0.46
C TRP A 15 10.77 -20.56 -0.25
N SER A 16 10.36 -21.65 0.40
CA SER A 16 9.25 -22.50 -0.06
C SER A 16 7.92 -21.74 -0.17
N LEU A 17 7.69 -20.68 0.60
CA LEU A 17 6.48 -19.84 0.47
C LEU A 17 6.50 -18.97 -0.78
N PHE A 18 7.68 -18.68 -1.31
CA PHE A 18 7.85 -17.92 -2.54
C PHE A 18 7.97 -18.82 -3.78
N GLY A 19 7.79 -20.14 -3.61
CA GLY A 19 7.85 -21.12 -4.70
C GLY A 19 9.23 -21.71 -4.97
N ASP A 20 10.25 -21.40 -4.17
CA ASP A 20 11.55 -22.09 -4.24
C ASP A 20 11.57 -23.27 -3.25
N PHE A 21 11.23 -24.45 -3.77
CA PHE A 21 11.19 -25.69 -2.99
C PHE A 21 12.55 -26.38 -2.86
N SER A 22 13.58 -25.88 -3.56
CA SER A 22 14.92 -26.49 -3.62
C SER A 22 14.86 -28.03 -3.73
N ILE A 23 14.03 -28.55 -4.66
CA ILE A 23 13.70 -29.98 -4.80
C ILE A 23 14.96 -30.83 -4.94
N ASN A 24 15.98 -30.27 -5.61
CA ASN A 24 17.29 -30.88 -5.79
C ASN A 24 18.00 -31.19 -4.45
N ASP A 25 17.68 -30.51 -3.35
CA ASP A 25 18.22 -30.78 -2.00
C ASP A 25 17.49 -31.92 -1.27
N ILE A 26 16.30 -32.29 -1.75
CA ILE A 26 15.39 -33.25 -1.10
C ILE A 26 15.35 -34.56 -1.87
N ASP A 27 15.55 -34.51 -3.20
CA ASP A 27 15.57 -35.69 -4.05
C ASP A 27 16.85 -36.52 -3.86
N THR A 28 16.67 -37.82 -3.71
CA THR A 28 17.71 -38.81 -3.40
C THR A 28 18.59 -39.19 -4.58
N ASP A 29 18.14 -38.93 -5.81
CA ASP A 29 18.76 -39.51 -7.00
C ASP A 29 20.02 -38.77 -7.49
N VAL A 30 20.36 -37.60 -6.93
CA VAL A 30 21.29 -36.66 -7.60
C VAL A 30 22.41 -36.08 -6.74
N LYS A 31 22.70 -36.55 -5.51
CA LYS A 31 23.66 -35.85 -4.62
C LYS A 31 24.68 -36.69 -3.86
N GLU A 32 25.88 -36.11 -3.77
CA GLU A 32 26.90 -36.39 -2.75
C GLU A 32 26.32 -35.97 -1.39
N CYS A 33 25.98 -36.95 -0.56
CA CYS A 33 25.45 -36.74 0.77
C CYS A 33 26.29 -37.50 1.79
N THR A 34 26.36 -37.00 3.02
CA THR A 34 27.13 -37.62 4.11
C THR A 34 26.23 -38.12 5.22
N THR A 35 26.70 -39.16 5.92
CA THR A 35 26.10 -39.68 7.15
C THR A 35 26.88 -39.29 8.40
N ASP A 36 28.04 -38.64 8.24
CA ASP A 36 28.91 -38.22 9.35
C ASP A 36 28.39 -36.94 10.02
N SER A 37 28.19 -37.02 11.34
CA SER A 37 27.72 -35.92 12.19
C SER A 37 28.61 -34.69 12.16
N ALA A 38 29.93 -34.85 12.08
CA ALA A 38 30.83 -33.70 12.11
C ALA A 38 30.71 -32.84 10.84
N ILE A 39 30.35 -33.45 9.71
CA ILE A 39 30.33 -32.82 8.39
C ILE A 39 28.99 -32.10 8.16
N TYR A 40 27.85 -32.76 8.45
CA TYR A 40 26.55 -32.11 8.26
C TYR A 40 26.24 -31.03 9.31
N ASP A 41 26.82 -31.10 10.52
CA ASP A 41 26.66 -30.05 11.54
C ASP A 41 27.38 -28.75 11.16
N SER A 42 28.41 -28.85 10.32
CA SER A 42 29.13 -27.71 9.73
C SER A 42 28.48 -27.20 8.43
N TYR A 43 27.41 -27.84 7.95
CA TYR A 43 26.69 -27.49 6.72
C TYR A 43 27.53 -27.46 5.43
N THR A 44 28.68 -28.14 5.41
CA THR A 44 29.55 -28.26 4.23
C THR A 44 28.97 -29.23 3.20
N GLU A 45 28.31 -30.27 3.68
CA GLU A 45 27.60 -31.26 2.86
C GLU A 45 26.21 -31.54 3.43
N LEU A 46 25.28 -31.96 2.56
CA LEU A 46 23.92 -32.29 2.96
C LEU A 46 23.85 -33.66 3.63
N ARG A 47 23.02 -33.77 4.66
CA ARG A 47 22.73 -35.05 5.32
C ARG A 47 21.94 -35.96 4.38
N CYS A 48 22.37 -37.21 4.22
CA CYS A 48 21.59 -38.19 3.46
C CYS A 48 20.21 -38.42 4.11
N PRO A 49 19.11 -38.41 3.33
CA PRO A 49 17.79 -38.74 3.85
C PRO A 49 17.71 -40.22 4.23
N SER A 50 16.93 -40.52 5.27
CA SER A 50 16.56 -41.90 5.62
C SER A 50 15.54 -42.45 4.61
N LYS A 51 15.46 -43.78 4.44
CA LYS A 51 14.52 -44.45 3.51
C LYS A 51 13.07 -43.96 3.64
N SER A 52 12.62 -43.71 4.87
CA SER A 52 11.28 -43.17 5.15
C SER A 52 11.19 -41.66 4.93
N GLY A 53 12.28 -40.94 5.12
CA GLY A 53 12.37 -39.49 4.95
C GLY A 53 12.26 -39.05 3.48
N THR A 54 12.72 -39.89 2.55
CA THR A 54 12.65 -39.63 1.09
C THR A 54 11.23 -39.33 0.61
N TYR A 55 10.23 -40.05 1.11
CA TYR A 55 8.83 -39.85 0.70
C TYR A 55 8.06 -38.93 1.63
N LEU A 56 8.39 -38.96 2.93
CA LEU A 56 7.67 -38.19 3.93
C LEU A 56 7.97 -36.69 3.84
N VAL A 57 9.22 -36.30 3.59
CA VAL A 57 9.62 -34.89 3.56
C VAL A 57 8.95 -34.12 2.41
N PRO A 58 8.94 -34.62 1.15
CA PRO A 58 8.19 -33.97 0.07
C PRO A 58 6.68 -33.90 0.33
N ALA A 59 6.09 -34.95 0.92
CA ALA A 59 4.67 -34.97 1.23
C ALA A 59 4.28 -33.92 2.29
N LEU A 60 5.06 -33.80 3.36
CA LEU A 60 4.87 -32.78 4.39
C LEU A 60 5.10 -31.37 3.84
N MET A 61 6.09 -31.19 2.97
CA MET A 61 6.33 -29.91 2.30
C MET A 61 5.12 -29.48 1.45
N GLY A 62 4.55 -30.39 0.66
CA GLY A 62 3.35 -30.12 -0.13
C GLY A 62 2.14 -29.73 0.73
N ILE A 63 1.88 -30.46 1.82
CA ILE A 63 0.80 -30.14 2.76
C ILE A 63 1.05 -28.77 3.42
N TYR A 64 2.28 -28.49 3.84
CA TYR A 64 2.66 -27.19 4.42
C TYR A 64 2.36 -26.03 3.47
N VAL A 65 2.79 -26.15 2.20
CA VAL A 65 2.57 -25.12 1.18
C VAL A 65 1.08 -24.90 0.94
N ILE A 66 0.29 -25.97 0.79
CA ILE A 66 -1.16 -25.87 0.62
C ILE A 66 -1.82 -25.16 1.82
N ILE A 67 -1.43 -25.52 3.05
CA ILE A 67 -1.99 -24.90 4.26
C ILE A 67 -1.62 -23.42 4.30
N VAL A 68 -0.37 -23.05 4.07
CA VAL A 68 0.04 -21.65 4.13
C VAL A 68 -0.57 -20.86 2.99
N ASP A 69 -0.54 -21.34 1.76
CA ASP A 69 -1.10 -20.61 0.62
C ASP A 69 -2.61 -20.41 0.76
N ILE A 70 -3.36 -21.44 1.19
CA ILE A 70 -4.81 -21.31 1.35
C ILE A 70 -5.12 -20.47 2.60
N LEU A 71 -4.52 -20.75 3.75
CA LEU A 71 -4.88 -20.08 5.01
C LEU A 71 -4.34 -18.64 5.07
N LEU A 72 -3.08 -18.43 4.71
CA LEU A 72 -2.43 -17.12 4.74
C LEU A 72 -3.02 -16.19 3.68
N PHE A 73 -3.23 -16.64 2.44
CA PHE A 73 -3.83 -15.80 1.40
C PHE A 73 -5.28 -15.44 1.75
N ASN A 74 -6.08 -16.40 2.20
CA ASN A 74 -7.47 -16.14 2.58
C ASN A 74 -7.57 -15.17 3.77
N LEU A 75 -6.69 -15.28 4.75
CA LEU A 75 -6.65 -14.35 5.88
C LEU A 75 -6.11 -12.98 5.46
N LEU A 76 -5.08 -12.93 4.63
CA LEU A 76 -4.48 -11.68 4.14
C LEU A 76 -5.47 -10.89 3.29
N ILE A 77 -6.22 -11.57 2.41
CA ILE A 77 -7.31 -10.95 1.66
C ILE A 77 -8.39 -10.43 2.61
N ALA A 78 -8.78 -11.20 3.63
CA ALA A 78 -9.80 -10.76 4.58
C ALA A 78 -9.38 -9.49 5.34
N LEU A 79 -8.11 -9.41 5.77
CA LEU A 79 -7.55 -8.22 6.42
C LEU A 79 -7.50 -7.03 5.46
N PHE A 80 -6.97 -7.21 4.26
CA PHE A 80 -6.94 -6.15 3.26
C PHE A 80 -8.34 -5.69 2.87
N ASN A 81 -9.30 -6.58 2.68
CA ASN A 81 -10.67 -6.18 2.36
C ASN A 81 -11.30 -5.34 3.48
N ALA A 82 -11.08 -5.69 4.75
CA ALA A 82 -11.61 -4.93 5.88
C ALA A 82 -10.91 -3.57 6.04
N ASP A 83 -9.58 -3.56 5.97
CA ASP A 83 -8.76 -2.37 6.23
C ASP A 83 -8.79 -1.39 5.04
N ILE A 84 -8.78 -1.89 3.79
CA ILE A 84 -8.85 -1.04 2.59
C ILE A 84 -10.13 -0.22 2.59
N ILE A 85 -11.29 -0.80 2.97
CA ILE A 85 -12.55 -0.05 3.01
C ILE A 85 -12.48 1.11 4.02
N GLN A 86 -11.92 0.86 5.21
CA GLN A 86 -11.79 1.90 6.23
C GLN A 86 -10.76 2.96 5.84
N ILE A 87 -9.62 2.54 5.28
CA ILE A 87 -8.54 3.41 4.84
C ILE A 87 -9.00 4.24 3.65
N GLU A 88 -9.69 3.66 2.67
CA GLU A 88 -10.23 4.35 1.49
C GLU A 88 -11.16 5.48 1.89
N LYS A 89 -12.06 5.25 2.86
CA LYS A 89 -12.95 6.30 3.37
C LYS A 89 -12.18 7.50 3.94
N LYS A 90 -11.13 7.25 4.73
CA LYS A 90 -10.29 8.31 5.32
C LYS A 90 -9.38 8.96 4.27
N ALA A 91 -8.80 8.15 3.40
CA ALA A 91 -7.91 8.58 2.33
C ALA A 91 -8.63 9.44 1.30
N SER A 92 -9.89 9.15 0.98
CA SER A 92 -10.72 9.97 0.10
C SER A 92 -10.90 11.39 0.66
N GLN A 93 -11.23 11.53 1.95
CA GLN A 93 -11.35 12.86 2.58
C GLN A 93 -10.02 13.62 2.55
N ILE A 94 -8.92 12.95 2.86
CA ILE A 94 -7.57 13.53 2.83
C ILE A 94 -7.21 13.92 1.39
N TRP A 95 -7.47 13.06 0.41
CA TRP A 95 -7.22 13.31 -1.01
C TRP A 95 -7.98 14.54 -1.51
N HIS A 96 -9.27 14.66 -1.17
CA HIS A 96 -10.06 15.84 -1.52
C HIS A 96 -9.49 17.10 -0.88
N HIS A 97 -9.11 17.04 0.40
CA HIS A 97 -8.50 18.19 1.08
C HIS A 97 -7.15 18.59 0.47
N GLN A 98 -6.29 17.61 0.20
CA GLN A 98 -4.98 17.79 -0.42
C GLN A 98 -5.11 18.34 -1.85
N THR A 99 -6.01 17.77 -2.64
CA THR A 99 -6.26 18.20 -4.02
C THR A 99 -6.76 19.63 -4.05
N LEU A 100 -7.68 20.01 -3.15
CA LEU A 100 -8.17 21.38 -3.04
C LEU A 100 -7.06 22.34 -2.63
N SER A 101 -6.24 21.97 -1.65
CA SER A 101 -5.14 22.80 -1.16
C SER A 101 -4.08 23.00 -2.24
N PHE A 102 -3.68 21.92 -2.92
CA PHE A 102 -2.73 21.93 -4.02
C PHE A 102 -3.24 22.77 -5.19
N THR A 103 -4.51 22.59 -5.59
CA THR A 103 -5.14 23.38 -6.66
C THR A 103 -5.18 24.87 -6.30
N PHE A 104 -5.51 25.21 -5.05
CA PHE A 104 -5.56 26.60 -4.60
C PHE A 104 -4.18 27.28 -4.60
N GLU A 105 -3.14 26.55 -4.21
CA GLU A 105 -1.76 27.00 -4.28
C GLU A 105 -1.30 27.19 -5.73
N HIS A 106 -1.59 26.22 -6.61
CA HIS A 106 -1.25 26.29 -8.03
C HIS A 106 -1.94 27.43 -8.76
N ILE A 107 -3.18 27.76 -8.41
CA ILE A 107 -3.89 28.89 -9.02
C ILE A 107 -3.25 30.21 -8.59
N LYS A 108 -2.82 30.34 -7.33
CA LYS A 108 -2.19 31.56 -6.80
C LYS A 108 -0.79 31.84 -7.33
N MET A 109 -0.04 30.79 -7.65
CA MET A 109 1.28 30.91 -8.22
C MET A 109 1.15 30.99 -9.75
N ILE A 110 1.62 32.07 -10.37
CA ILE A 110 1.71 32.14 -11.84
C ILE A 110 2.61 30.99 -12.28
N CYS A 111 2.02 29.98 -12.92
CA CYS A 111 2.70 28.73 -13.27
C CYS A 111 3.67 28.98 -14.44
N LEU A 112 4.90 29.39 -14.12
CA LEU A 112 6.04 29.24 -15.02
C LEU A 112 6.69 27.88 -14.71
N PRO A 113 6.98 27.04 -15.72
CA PRO A 113 7.61 25.76 -15.48
C PRO A 113 8.96 25.98 -14.74
N PRO A 114 9.38 25.02 -13.90
CA PRO A 114 10.56 25.13 -13.02
C PRO A 114 11.84 25.73 -13.64
N PRO A 115 12.16 25.58 -14.93
CA PRO A 115 13.30 26.30 -15.54
C PRO A 115 13.20 27.83 -15.57
N PHE A 116 12.01 28.43 -15.50
CA PHE A 116 11.84 29.88 -15.65
C PHE A 116 11.66 30.63 -14.31
N THR A 117 11.79 29.95 -13.18
CA THR A 117 11.65 30.54 -11.82
C THR A 117 12.65 31.66 -11.55
N VAL A 118 13.79 31.72 -12.25
CA VAL A 118 14.81 32.78 -12.08
C VAL A 118 14.35 34.13 -12.64
N LEU A 119 13.46 34.16 -13.63
CA LEU A 119 12.92 35.40 -14.21
C LEU A 119 11.71 35.95 -13.44
N MET A 120 11.13 35.16 -12.53
CA MET A 120 9.96 35.55 -11.71
C MET A 120 10.18 36.79 -10.85
N PRO A 121 11.29 36.95 -10.10
CA PRO A 121 11.52 38.14 -9.29
C PRO A 121 11.54 39.43 -10.12
N VAL A 122 12.07 39.36 -11.35
CA VAL A 122 12.15 40.49 -12.28
C VAL A 122 10.77 40.84 -12.84
N LEU A 123 10.00 39.84 -13.27
CA LEU A 123 8.64 40.04 -13.79
C LEU A 123 7.68 40.55 -12.70
N LEU A 124 7.76 40.02 -11.48
CA LEU A 124 6.97 40.50 -10.34
C LEU A 124 7.34 41.93 -9.92
N TYR A 125 8.63 42.29 -9.99
CA TYR A 125 9.08 43.66 -9.73
C TYR A 125 8.53 44.65 -10.78
N LEU A 126 8.41 44.23 -12.05
CA LEU A 126 7.80 45.02 -13.13
C LEU A 126 6.26 45.06 -13.03
N GLN A 127 5.62 43.95 -12.67
CA GLN A 127 4.15 43.83 -12.53
C GLN A 127 3.58 44.56 -11.31
N LYS A 128 4.38 44.83 -10.28
CA LYS A 128 3.94 45.57 -9.08
C LYS A 128 3.44 47.00 -9.37
N LYS A 129 3.63 47.51 -10.60
CA LYS A 129 3.11 48.81 -11.03
C LYS A 129 1.64 48.77 -11.47
N ASP A 130 1.06 47.59 -11.72
CA ASP A 130 -0.34 47.39 -12.09
C ASP A 130 -1.00 46.38 -11.11
N ASP A 131 -1.53 46.88 -9.99
CA ASP A 131 -2.46 46.14 -9.09
C ASP A 131 -3.80 45.88 -9.83
N PRO A 132 -4.79 45.08 -9.36
CA PRO A 132 -4.89 44.06 -8.31
C PRO A 132 -5.77 42.86 -8.79
N ASN A 133 -5.24 41.69 -9.16
CA ASN A 133 -6.13 40.57 -9.49
C ASN A 133 -5.62 39.23 -8.95
N SER A 134 -6.29 38.78 -7.89
CA SER A 134 -6.24 37.39 -7.47
C SER A 134 -6.74 36.49 -8.61
N PRO A 135 -6.05 35.38 -8.92
CA PRO A 135 -6.43 34.48 -10.01
C PRO A 135 -7.73 33.70 -9.74
N PHE A 136 -8.25 33.75 -8.52
CA PHE A 136 -9.66 33.50 -8.29
C PHE A 136 -10.41 34.76 -8.67
N VAL A 137 -11.11 34.69 -9.81
CA VAL A 137 -12.26 35.54 -10.10
C VAL A 137 -13.07 35.62 -8.81
N LYS A 138 -13.06 36.76 -8.12
CA LYS A 138 -14.11 37.07 -7.17
C LYS A 138 -15.36 37.02 -8.03
N GLU A 139 -16.12 35.93 -7.96
CA GLU A 139 -17.46 35.95 -8.53
C GLU A 139 -18.12 37.22 -8.00
N GLU A 140 -18.49 38.11 -8.92
CA GLU A 140 -19.25 39.30 -8.56
C GLU A 140 -20.50 38.78 -7.85
N LYS A 141 -20.51 39.01 -6.53
CA LYS A 141 -21.47 38.43 -5.60
C LYS A 141 -22.81 39.11 -5.81
N ASP A 142 -23.47 38.73 -6.89
CA ASP A 142 -24.81 39.18 -7.22
C ASP A 142 -25.73 38.76 -6.06
N ARG A 143 -26.30 39.77 -5.40
CA ARG A 143 -27.09 39.61 -4.18
C ARG A 143 -28.22 38.61 -4.40
N ASP A 144 -28.82 38.61 -5.58
CA ASP A 144 -29.92 37.73 -5.92
C ASP A 144 -29.47 36.27 -6.05
N LYS A 145 -28.27 36.01 -6.58
CA LYS A 145 -27.69 34.66 -6.61
C LYS A 145 -27.42 34.15 -5.20
N MET A 146 -26.91 35.00 -4.32
CA MET A 146 -26.64 34.63 -2.92
C MET A 146 -27.91 34.36 -2.13
N ILE A 147 -28.97 35.14 -2.33
CA ILE A 147 -30.28 34.90 -1.71
C ILE A 147 -30.86 33.57 -2.21
N LYS A 148 -30.74 33.28 -3.51
CA LYS A 148 -31.18 31.99 -4.07
C LYS A 148 -30.39 30.81 -3.49
N LEU A 149 -29.06 30.93 -3.39
CA LEU A 149 -28.21 29.89 -2.82
C LEU A 149 -28.53 29.65 -1.33
N ALA A 150 -28.71 30.71 -0.55
CA ALA A 150 -29.07 30.60 0.87
C ALA A 150 -30.45 29.93 1.06
N ASN A 151 -31.41 30.22 0.19
CA ASN A 151 -32.72 29.56 0.22
C ASN A 151 -32.61 28.06 -0.14
N ILE A 152 -31.77 27.71 -1.13
CA ILE A 152 -31.51 26.31 -1.50
C ILE A 152 -30.81 25.57 -0.34
N GLU A 153 -29.80 26.17 0.28
CA GLU A 153 -29.08 25.58 1.43
C GLU A 153 -30.04 25.35 2.61
N LYS A 154 -30.90 26.34 2.90
CA LYS A 154 -31.93 26.21 3.93
C LYS A 154 -32.89 25.06 3.63
N GLN A 155 -33.39 24.98 2.39
CA GLN A 155 -34.28 23.91 1.97
C GLN A 155 -33.61 22.52 2.08
N GLN A 156 -32.34 22.40 1.68
CA GLN A 156 -31.58 21.15 1.82
C GLN A 156 -31.39 20.75 3.29
N ARG A 157 -31.11 21.72 4.17
CA ARG A 157 -31.00 21.48 5.61
C ARG A 157 -32.33 21.00 6.19
N ASP A 158 -33.44 21.63 5.82
CA ASP A 158 -34.77 21.27 6.31
C ASP A 158 -35.15 19.84 5.87
N ILE A 159 -34.92 19.49 4.60
CA ILE A 159 -35.12 18.12 4.08
C ILE A 159 -34.25 17.10 4.84
N CYS A 160 -32.99 17.45 5.12
CA CYS A 160 -32.09 16.55 5.84
C CYS A 160 -32.53 16.33 7.30
N ILE A 161 -33.06 17.36 7.97
CA ILE A 161 -33.61 17.24 9.32
C ILE A 161 -34.83 16.31 9.31
N GLU A 162 -35.75 16.49 8.36
CA GLU A 162 -36.92 15.61 8.21
C GLU A 162 -36.53 14.16 7.93
N GLU A 163 -35.49 13.91 7.10
CA GLU A 163 -35.00 12.55 6.85
C GLU A 163 -34.34 11.90 8.08
N MET A 164 -33.78 12.70 8.98
CA MET A 164 -33.20 12.21 10.24
C MET A 164 -34.31 11.87 11.24
N GLU A 165 -35.35 12.70 11.35
CA GLU A 165 -36.52 12.46 12.21
C GLU A 165 -37.35 11.27 11.73
N ASN A 166 -37.47 11.04 10.42
CA ASN A 166 -38.20 9.89 9.86
C ASN A 166 -37.44 8.55 9.97
N LYS A 167 -36.16 8.56 10.36
CA LYS A 167 -35.34 7.36 10.55
C LYS A 167 -35.24 6.91 12.01
N GLU A 168 -35.70 7.72 12.96
CA GLU A 168 -35.91 7.33 14.37
C GLU A 168 -37.29 6.67 14.56
#